data_AF-A0A3D4MHC1-F1
#
_entry.id   AF-A0A3D4MHC1-F1
#
_cell.length_a   1.000
_cell.length_b   1.000
_cell.length_c   1.000
_cell.angle_alpha   90.00
_cell.angle_beta   90.00
_cell.angle_gamma   90.00
#
_symmetry.space_group_name_H-M   'P 1'
#
loop_
_entity.id
_entity.type
_entity.pdbx_description
1 polymer ?
#
loop_
_entity_poly.entity_id
_entity_poly.type
_entity_poly.pdbx_seq_one_letter_code
_entity_poly.pdbx_strand_id
1 'polypeptide(L)'
;MISNLIFFEFFSAKIGSALKYTIGFRIKALRNTKGISQEELAEVLNVSRQTISKWESDIVSPDINNIQSLSNYFNVRTDYTINGNEKEPKSFPVFYIIFIVVAFLLILLAINLLIINKGASNVLSTINISLEVVLIIIGVSIIASILLIYKHKK
;
A
#
# COMPACT_ATOMS: atom_id res chain seq x y z
N MET A 1 -0.70 26.41 -24.86
CA MET A 1 -1.00 25.12 -24.21
C MET A 1 -0.01 24.79 -23.10
N ILE A 2 1.31 24.92 -23.33
CA ILE A 2 2.36 24.69 -22.31
C ILE A 2 2.36 25.77 -21.20
N SER A 3 2.00 27.02 -21.52
CA SER A 3 1.90 28.13 -20.56
C SER A 3 0.86 27.92 -19.45
N ASN A 4 -0.26 27.26 -19.74
CA ASN A 4 -1.29 26.94 -18.74
C ASN A 4 -0.86 25.80 -17.81
N LEU A 5 -0.03 24.88 -18.29
CA LEU A 5 0.49 23.78 -17.48
C LEU A 5 1.56 24.27 -16.49
N ILE A 6 2.45 25.15 -16.93
CA ILE A 6 3.45 25.79 -16.07
C ILE A 6 2.78 26.73 -15.06
N PHE A 7 1.75 27.48 -15.48
CA PHE A 7 0.96 28.30 -14.56
C PHE A 7 0.21 27.43 -13.54
N PHE A 8 -0.34 26.28 -13.95
CA PHE A 8 -1.00 25.34 -13.05
C PHE A 8 0.00 24.70 -12.06
N GLU A 9 1.16 24.24 -12.52
CA GLU A 9 2.21 23.72 -11.63
C GLU A 9 2.74 24.79 -10.67
N PHE A 10 2.95 26.02 -11.14
CA PHE A 10 3.38 27.15 -10.32
C PHE A 10 2.30 27.59 -9.32
N PHE A 11 1.02 27.59 -9.73
CA PHE A 11 -0.12 27.92 -8.87
C PHE A 11 -0.36 26.81 -7.84
N SER A 12 -0.26 25.54 -8.22
CA SER A 12 -0.30 24.38 -7.32
C SER A 12 0.85 24.39 -6.33
N ALA A 13 2.07 24.77 -6.73
CA ALA A 13 3.22 24.91 -5.83
C ALA A 13 3.08 26.10 -4.86
N LYS A 14 2.53 27.23 -5.32
CA LYS A 14 2.33 28.44 -4.51
C LYS A 14 1.15 28.30 -3.53
N ILE A 15 0.12 27.51 -3.89
CA ILE A 15 -0.96 27.11 -2.98
C ILE A 15 -0.50 26.01 -2.03
N GLY A 16 0.30 25.04 -2.49
CA GLY A 16 0.82 23.95 -1.68
C GLY A 16 1.77 24.39 -0.55
N SER A 17 2.40 25.56 -0.70
CA SER A 17 3.21 26.19 0.35
C SER A 17 2.42 27.13 1.27
N ALA A 18 1.25 27.64 0.81
CA ALA A 18 0.38 28.52 1.59
C ALA A 18 -0.70 27.78 2.39
N LEU A 19 -1.10 26.57 1.96
CA LEU A 19 -1.98 25.66 2.69
C LEU A 19 -1.15 24.51 3.27
N LYS A 20 -0.52 24.75 4.42
CA LYS A 20 0.02 23.66 5.24
C LYS A 20 -1.15 22.75 5.60
N TYR A 21 -1.28 21.60 4.94
CA TYR A 21 -2.28 20.58 5.27
C TYR A 21 -2.12 20.26 6.75
N THR A 22 -3.10 20.63 7.57
CA THR A 22 -3.04 20.47 9.02
C THR A 22 -3.30 19.01 9.42
N ILE A 23 -3.03 18.67 10.67
CA ILE A 23 -3.36 17.35 11.22
C ILE A 23 -4.88 17.13 11.14
N GLY A 24 -5.68 18.15 11.47
CA GLY A 24 -7.13 18.08 11.40
C GLY A 24 -7.65 17.81 10.00
N PHE A 25 -7.11 18.50 8.99
CA PHE A 25 -7.45 18.23 7.59
C PHE A 25 -7.19 16.76 7.22
N ARG A 26 -6.04 16.21 7.61
CA ARG A 26 -5.68 14.82 7.29
C ARG A 26 -6.57 13.80 7.98
N ILE A 27 -6.91 14.02 9.25
CA ILE A 27 -7.85 13.17 10.00
C ILE A 27 -9.20 13.14 9.28
N LYS A 28 -9.73 14.33 8.93
CA LYS A 28 -11.01 14.46 8.21
C LYS A 28 -10.96 13.78 6.85
N ALA A 29 -9.86 13.94 6.10
CA ALA A 29 -9.68 13.30 4.82
C ALA A 29 -9.66 11.77 4.94
N LEU A 30 -8.88 11.22 5.89
CA LEU A 30 -8.84 9.77 6.14
C LEU A 30 -10.22 9.22 6.54
N ARG A 31 -10.91 9.93 7.44
CA ARG A 31 -12.27 9.57 7.86
C ARG A 31 -13.23 9.53 6.67
N ASN A 32 -13.23 10.58 5.84
CA ASN A 32 -14.08 10.65 4.65
C ASN A 32 -13.74 9.56 3.63
N THR A 33 -12.46 9.20 3.45
CA THR A 33 -12.07 8.10 2.54
C THR A 33 -12.55 6.73 3.01
N LYS A 34 -12.72 6.55 4.34
CA LYS A 34 -13.33 5.36 4.94
C LYS A 34 -14.87 5.40 4.92
N GLY A 35 -15.48 6.55 4.62
CA GLY A 35 -16.93 6.71 4.56
C GLY A 35 -17.64 6.73 5.91
N ILE A 36 -16.91 6.99 7.01
CA ILE A 36 -17.47 6.96 8.38
C ILE A 36 -17.72 8.37 8.93
N SER A 37 -18.65 8.48 9.88
CA SER A 37 -18.99 9.67 10.64
C SER A 37 -17.97 9.96 11.76
N GLN A 38 -18.01 11.17 12.32
CA GLN A 38 -17.18 11.52 13.48
C GLN A 38 -17.53 10.70 14.72
N GLU A 39 -18.78 10.25 14.85
CA GLU A 39 -19.23 9.41 15.97
C GLU A 39 -18.58 8.02 15.88
N GLU A 40 -18.66 7.38 14.72
CA GLU A 40 -18.05 6.07 14.47
C GLU A 40 -16.53 6.09 14.67
N LEU A 41 -15.85 7.15 14.21
CA LEU A 41 -14.41 7.30 14.47
C LEU A 41 -14.10 7.48 15.96
N ALA A 42 -14.97 8.17 16.69
CA ALA A 42 -14.81 8.38 18.12
C ALA A 42 -14.95 7.08 18.91
N GLU A 43 -15.95 6.26 18.56
CA GLU A 43 -16.17 4.92 19.14
C GLU A 43 -14.95 4.01 18.92
N VAL A 44 -14.44 3.96 17.69
CA VAL A 44 -13.25 3.17 17.33
C VAL A 44 -12.02 3.57 18.14
N LEU A 45 -11.81 4.88 18.32
CA LEU A 45 -10.64 5.42 19.02
C LEU A 45 -10.86 5.53 20.53
N ASN A 46 -12.03 5.14 21.04
CA ASN A 46 -12.43 5.28 22.43
C ASN A 46 -12.26 6.71 22.98
N VAL A 47 -12.72 7.69 22.20
CA VAL A 47 -12.76 9.13 22.58
C VAL A 47 -14.16 9.68 22.36
N SER A 48 -14.43 10.91 22.80
CA SER A 48 -15.72 11.55 22.49
C SER A 48 -15.76 12.10 21.06
N ARG A 49 -16.94 12.13 20.45
CA ARG A 49 -17.16 12.79 19.15
C ARG A 49 -16.72 14.26 19.14
N GLN A 50 -16.86 14.95 20.26
CA GLN A 50 -16.38 16.33 20.44
C GLN A 50 -14.86 16.43 20.29
N THR A 51 -14.11 15.43 20.78
CA THR A 51 -12.66 15.35 20.59
C THR A 51 -12.31 15.21 19.11
N ILE A 52 -12.98 14.33 18.37
CA ILE A 52 -12.77 14.20 16.91
C ILE A 52 -13.07 15.51 16.18
N SER A 53 -14.18 16.18 16.51
CA SER A 53 -14.54 17.47 15.92
C SER A 53 -13.49 18.55 16.18
N LYS A 54 -12.95 18.63 17.40
CA LYS A 54 -11.86 19.55 17.76
C LYS A 54 -10.57 19.25 17.00
N TRP A 55 -10.23 17.97 16.81
CA TRP A 55 -9.08 17.57 16.00
C TRP A 55 -9.26 17.97 14.54
N GLU A 56 -10.39 17.63 13.93
CA GLU A 56 -10.68 17.94 12.51
C GLU A 56 -10.78 19.44 12.21
N SER A 57 -11.04 20.25 13.24
CA SER A 57 -11.13 21.72 13.14
C SER A 57 -9.85 22.43 13.61
N ASP A 58 -8.77 21.68 13.87
CA ASP A 58 -7.47 22.19 14.34
C ASP A 58 -7.53 23.00 15.65
N ILE A 59 -8.60 22.85 16.45
CA ILE A 59 -8.76 23.52 17.75
C ILE A 59 -7.81 22.90 18.78
N VAL A 60 -7.65 21.58 18.73
CA VAL A 60 -6.75 20.80 19.59
C VAL A 60 -6.04 19.76 18.73
N SER A 61 -4.78 19.47 18.99
CA SER A 61 -4.07 18.37 18.35
C SER A 61 -4.22 17.05 19.15
N PRO A 62 -4.31 15.89 18.49
CA PRO A 62 -4.26 14.60 19.17
C PRO A 62 -2.90 14.41 19.85
N ASP A 63 -2.90 13.73 21.00
CA ASP A 63 -1.66 13.30 21.65
C ASP A 63 -1.00 12.11 20.91
N ILE A 64 0.18 11.70 21.37
CA ILE A 64 0.95 10.64 20.72
C ILE A 64 0.21 9.30 20.67
N ASN A 65 -0.58 8.97 21.71
CA ASN A 65 -1.32 7.71 21.78
C ASN A 65 -2.47 7.73 20.76
N ASN A 66 -3.19 8.85 20.68
CA ASN A 66 -4.26 9.05 19.71
C ASN A 66 -3.73 9.08 18.28
N ILE A 67 -2.57 9.67 18.03
CA ILE A 67 -1.91 9.61 16.72
C ILE A 67 -1.55 8.17 16.35
N GLN A 68 -1.05 7.36 17.30
CA GLN A 68 -0.78 5.94 17.05
C GLN A 68 -2.06 5.17 16.74
N SER A 69 -3.13 5.39 17.50
CA SER A 69 -4.44 4.76 17.26
C SER A 69 -5.01 5.14 15.89
N LEU A 70 -4.96 6.42 15.51
CA LEU A 70 -5.33 6.91 14.17
C LEU A 70 -4.50 6.21 13.08
N SER A 71 -3.17 6.16 13.26
CA SER A 71 -2.24 5.57 12.32
C SER A 71 -2.52 4.08 12.10
N ASN A 72 -2.81 3.36 13.18
CA ASN A 72 -3.15 1.94 13.13
C ASN A 72 -4.52 1.71 12.48
N TYR A 73 -5.54 2.47 12.86
CA TYR A 73 -6.89 2.34 12.30
C TYR A 73 -6.93 2.62 10.79
N PHE A 74 -6.25 3.68 10.35
CA PHE A 74 -6.21 4.06 8.94
C PHE A 74 -5.08 3.39 8.15
N ASN A 75 -4.26 2.54 8.78
CA ASN A 75 -3.11 1.88 8.20
C ASN A 75 -2.12 2.84 7.50
N VAL A 76 -1.85 3.98 8.12
CA VAL A 76 -0.90 5.00 7.65
C VAL A 76 0.28 5.12 8.62
N ARG A 77 1.40 5.67 8.16
CA ARG A 77 2.51 6.01 9.04
C ARG A 77 2.12 7.21 9.92
N THR A 78 2.57 7.21 11.18
CA THR A 78 2.40 8.33 12.10
C THR A 78 2.93 9.64 11.52
N ASP A 79 4.02 9.58 10.76
CA ASP A 79 4.59 10.73 10.05
C ASP A 79 3.63 11.34 9.02
N TYR A 80 2.81 10.53 8.34
CA TYR A 80 1.76 11.04 7.45
C TYR A 80 0.72 11.84 8.25
N THR A 81 0.26 11.31 9.38
CA THR A 81 -0.73 11.98 10.25
C THR A 81 -0.22 13.34 10.73
N ILE A 82 1.07 13.44 11.08
CA ILE A 82 1.69 14.63 11.69
C ILE A 82 2.19 15.64 10.64
N ASN A 83 2.90 15.18 9.61
CA ASN A 83 3.65 16.02 8.69
C ASN A 83 3.07 16.06 7.27
N GLY A 84 2.22 15.09 6.90
CA GLY A 84 1.64 15.02 5.56
C GLY A 84 2.61 14.59 4.47
N ASN A 85 3.79 14.10 4.83
CA ASN A 85 4.70 13.41 3.92
C ASN A 85 3.95 12.23 3.32
N GLU A 86 4.03 12.09 1.99
CA GLU A 86 3.13 11.31 1.14
C GLU A 86 2.69 9.96 1.72
N LYS A 87 1.43 9.56 1.40
CA LYS A 87 0.81 8.28 1.80
C LYS A 87 1.70 7.09 1.41
N GLU A 88 2.66 6.78 2.25
CA GLU A 88 3.35 5.50 2.21
C GLU A 88 2.46 4.53 2.99
N PRO A 89 1.70 3.63 2.32
CA PRO A 89 1.05 2.54 3.03
C PRO A 89 2.12 1.80 3.83
N LYS A 90 1.79 1.24 5.00
CA LYS A 90 2.69 0.29 5.68
C LYS A 90 3.12 -0.74 4.62
N SER A 91 4.40 -0.69 4.23
CA SER A 91 4.91 -1.54 3.17
C SER A 91 4.78 -2.99 3.64
N PHE A 92 3.85 -3.74 3.05
CA PHE A 92 3.93 -5.19 3.14
C PHE A 92 5.31 -5.57 2.59
N PRO A 93 6.15 -6.30 3.34
CA PRO A 93 7.50 -6.59 2.90
C PRO A 93 7.39 -7.42 1.61
N VAL A 94 7.80 -6.83 0.49
CA VAL A 94 7.79 -7.47 -0.85
C VAL A 94 8.52 -8.83 -0.79
N PHE A 95 9.47 -8.96 0.13
CA PHE A 95 10.14 -10.20 0.48
C PHE A 95 9.19 -11.37 0.79
N TYR A 96 8.04 -11.13 1.41
CA TYR A 96 7.07 -12.18 1.73
C TYR A 96 6.39 -12.73 0.47
N ILE A 97 6.03 -11.86 -0.47
CA ILE A 97 5.46 -12.26 -1.77
C ILE A 97 6.51 -13.04 -2.57
N ILE A 98 7.75 -12.55 -2.59
CA ILE A 98 8.88 -13.25 -3.23
C ILE A 98 9.06 -14.63 -2.60
N PHE A 99 9.04 -14.74 -1.27
CA PHE A 99 9.20 -16.02 -0.57
C PHE A 99 8.08 -17.01 -0.89
N ILE A 100 6.82 -16.56 -0.93
CA ILE A 100 5.67 -17.40 -1.31
C ILE A 100 5.80 -17.89 -2.76
N VAL A 101 6.16 -17.00 -3.70
CA VAL A 101 6.31 -17.38 -5.11
C VAL A 101 7.45 -18.38 -5.27
N VAL A 102 8.59 -18.15 -4.63
CA VAL A 102 9.73 -19.08 -4.66
C VAL A 102 9.35 -20.44 -4.08
N ALA A 103 8.66 -20.48 -2.93
CA ALA A 103 8.20 -21.73 -2.33
C ALA A 103 7.25 -22.49 -3.27
N PHE A 104 6.33 -21.79 -3.94
CA PHE A 104 5.42 -22.40 -4.91
C PHE A 104 6.15 -22.98 -6.12
N LEU A 105 7.13 -22.26 -6.68
CA LEU A 105 7.94 -22.75 -7.81
C LEU A 105 8.77 -23.99 -7.44
N LEU A 106 9.31 -24.05 -6.22
CA LEU A 106 10.05 -25.21 -5.73
C LEU A 106 9.13 -26.44 -5.56
N ILE A 107 7.89 -26.24 -5.14
CA ILE A 107 6.89 -27.32 -5.04
C ILE A 107 6.56 -27.87 -6.42
N LEU A 108 6.32 -27.01 -7.41
CA LEU A 108 6.06 -27.41 -8.80
C LEU A 108 7.24 -28.20 -9.40
N LEU A 109 8.46 -27.70 -9.20
CA LEU A 109 9.68 -28.38 -9.62
C LEU A 109 9.80 -29.78 -8.98
N ALA A 110 9.54 -29.90 -7.69
CA ALA A 110 9.59 -31.18 -6.98
C ALA A 110 8.56 -32.19 -7.53
N ILE A 111 7.35 -31.73 -7.86
CA ILE A 111 6.31 -32.58 -8.48
C ILE A 111 6.79 -33.12 -9.84
N ASN A 112 7.47 -32.30 -10.64
CA ASN A 112 7.95 -32.74 -11.96
C ASN A 112 9.08 -33.75 -11.86
N LEU A 113 10.00 -33.56 -10.92
CA LEU A 113 11.04 -34.54 -10.62
C LEU A 113 10.44 -35.89 -10.20
N LEU A 114 9.35 -35.89 -9.41
CA LEU A 114 8.64 -37.11 -9.04
C LEU A 114 7.96 -37.80 -10.23
N ILE A 115 7.41 -37.03 -11.18
CA ILE A 115 6.78 -37.57 -12.40
C ILE A 115 7.82 -38.19 -13.33
N ILE A 116 8.96 -37.51 -13.54
CA ILE A 116 10.06 -37.99 -14.38
C ILE A 116 10.67 -39.28 -13.80
N ASN A 117 10.87 -39.34 -12.49
CA ASN A 117 11.44 -40.53 -11.82
C ASN A 117 10.52 -41.76 -11.90
N LYS A 118 9.22 -41.59 -12.18
CA LYS A 118 8.29 -42.70 -12.43
C LYS A 118 8.37 -43.27 -13.85
N GLY A 119 9.31 -42.82 -14.68
CA GLY A 119 9.57 -43.40 -16.00
C GLY A 119 8.51 -43.07 -17.06
N ALA A 120 7.65 -42.07 -16.81
CA ALA A 120 6.61 -41.64 -17.73
C ALA A 120 7.18 -40.67 -18.79
N SER A 121 7.99 -41.16 -19.74
CA SER A 121 8.53 -40.36 -20.86
C SER A 121 7.51 -40.19 -21.99
N ASN A 122 6.27 -39.88 -21.65
CA ASN A 122 5.15 -39.80 -22.59
C ASN A 122 4.99 -38.34 -23.03
N VAL A 123 4.44 -38.08 -24.22
CA VAL A 123 4.21 -36.70 -24.74
C VAL A 123 3.60 -35.74 -23.70
N LEU A 124 2.78 -36.25 -22.78
CA LEU A 124 2.18 -35.51 -21.68
C LEU A 124 3.20 -34.92 -20.67
N SER A 125 4.33 -35.60 -20.40
CA SER A 125 5.39 -35.07 -19.53
C SER A 125 6.10 -33.87 -20.16
N THR A 126 6.35 -33.93 -21.47
CA THR A 126 6.94 -32.82 -22.23
C THR A 126 6.02 -31.60 -22.27
N ILE A 127 4.70 -31.83 -22.41
CA ILE A 127 3.69 -30.76 -22.34
C ILE A 127 3.65 -30.13 -20.95
N ASN A 128 3.67 -30.93 -19.87
CA ASN A 128 3.68 -30.42 -18.50
C ASN A 128 4.92 -29.56 -18.22
N ILE A 129 6.12 -30.00 -18.59
CA ILE A 129 7.36 -29.23 -18.41
C ILE A 129 7.27 -27.89 -19.17
N SER A 130 6.72 -27.90 -20.39
CA SER A 130 6.56 -26.68 -21.20
C SER A 130 5.61 -25.68 -20.53
N LEU A 131 4.50 -26.16 -19.95
CA LEU A 131 3.55 -25.31 -19.21
C LEU A 131 4.17 -24.73 -17.93
N GLU A 132 5.00 -25.49 -17.22
CA GLU A 132 5.68 -24.98 -16.03
C GLU A 132 6.66 -23.86 -16.32
N VAL A 133 7.43 -23.99 -17.40
CA VAL A 133 8.34 -22.93 -17.83
C VAL A 133 7.57 -21.64 -18.10
N VAL A 134 6.39 -21.72 -18.74
CA VAL A 134 5.51 -20.56 -18.97
C VAL A 134 5.04 -19.94 -17.65
N LEU A 135 4.61 -20.75 -16.68
CA LEU A 135 4.17 -20.27 -15.37
C LEU A 135 5.31 -19.59 -14.59
N ILE A 136 6.53 -20.12 -14.66
CA ILE A 136 7.74 -19.50 -14.07
C ILE A 136 7.99 -18.12 -14.68
N ILE A 137 7.95 -18.00 -16.01
CA ILE A 137 8.17 -16.74 -16.73
C ILE A 137 7.13 -15.68 -16.32
N ILE A 138 5.86 -16.07 -16.18
CA ILE A 138 4.79 -15.19 -15.71
C ILE A 138 5.07 -14.73 -14.27
N GLY A 139 5.45 -15.66 -13.38
CA GLY A 139 5.76 -15.34 -11.99
C GLY A 139 6.93 -14.34 -11.85
N VAL A 140 8.01 -14.57 -12.59
CA VAL A 140 9.18 -13.66 -12.63
C VAL A 140 8.78 -12.27 -13.16
N SER A 141 7.95 -12.22 -14.21
CA SER A 141 7.48 -10.96 -14.79
C SER A 141 6.60 -10.14 -13.84
N ILE A 142 5.78 -10.81 -13.03
CA ILE A 142 4.97 -10.17 -11.97
C ILE A 142 5.87 -9.61 -10.89
N ILE A 143 6.87 -10.38 -10.42
CA ILE A 143 7.84 -9.92 -9.42
C ILE A 143 8.63 -8.70 -9.93
N ALA A 144 9.11 -8.75 -11.18
CA ALA A 144 9.83 -7.64 -11.80
C ALA A 144 8.96 -6.37 -11.88
N SER A 145 7.69 -6.51 -12.27
CA SER A 145 6.72 -5.41 -12.28
C SER A 145 6.52 -4.80 -10.90
N ILE A 146 6.38 -5.64 -9.85
CA ILE A 146 6.25 -5.18 -8.46
C ILE A 146 7.51 -4.43 -8.01
N LEU A 147 8.70 -4.94 -8.32
CA LEU A 147 9.97 -4.29 -7.99
C LEU A 147 10.16 -2.95 -8.71
N LEU A 148 9.74 -2.84 -9.98
CA LEU A 148 9.78 -1.59 -10.74
C LEU A 148 8.85 -0.52 -10.14
N ILE A 149 7.63 -0.91 -9.75
CA ILE A 149 6.69 -0.03 -9.06
C ILE A 149 7.29 0.44 -7.72
N TYR A 150 7.99 -0.44 -7.01
CA TYR A 150 8.63 -0.11 -5.73
C TYR A 150 9.85 0.82 -5.90
N LYS A 151 10.63 0.65 -6.97
CA LYS A 151 11.80 1.50 -7.27
C LYS A 151 11.40 2.93 -7.61
N HIS A 152 10.23 3.16 -8.21
CA HIS A 152 9.73 4.49 -8.56
C HIS A 152 9.12 5.27 -7.39
N LYS A 153 8.88 4.63 -6.24
CA LYS A 153 8.37 5.28 -5.03
C LYS A 153 9.45 5.91 -4.13
N LYS A 154 10.73 5.77 -4.49
CA LYS A 154 11.88 6.27 -3.73
C LYS A 154 12.63 7.33 -4.52
#